data_AF-A0A7X3K1M4-F1
#
_entry.id   AF-A0A7X3K1M4-F1
#
_cell.length_a   1.000
_cell.length_b   1.000
_cell.length_c   1.000
_cell.angle_alpha   90.00
_cell.angle_beta   90.00
_cell.angle_gamma   90.00
#
_symmetry.space_group_name_H-M   'P 1'
#
loop_
_entity.id
_entity.type
_entity.pdbx_description
1 polymer ?
#
loop_
_entity_poly.entity_id
_entity_poly.type
_entity_poly.pdbx_seq_one_letter_code
_entity_poly.pdbx_strand_id
1 'polypeptide(L)'
;MKFTYQDFIAFARAFEEQNCFDFCENEVRQADREEWLFFYDATFRDESNYKTNVCIQFNELSGEIGWDIGGGWDDAIREIEILYQQLFGKRLGYQLVERGEDADRVYSVLKTIMEGIHKAENGLIPFAAVFNGLRIRDCLPEHTVLGSTWHISEIRDKFPTGTTDKELFSELRNINGRLTDAAISSGREVIEKAL
;
A
#
# COMPACT_ATOMS: atom_id res chain seq x y z
N MET A 1 22.16 -19.78 9.32
CA MET A 1 22.74 -20.04 7.99
C MET A 1 22.78 -18.71 7.27
N LYS A 2 23.96 -18.30 6.84
CA LYS A 2 24.21 -17.05 6.13
C LYS A 2 24.18 -17.33 4.63
N PHE A 3 23.40 -16.57 3.88
CA PHE A 3 23.40 -16.57 2.42
C PHE A 3 24.62 -15.81 1.89
N THR A 4 25.03 -16.17 0.68
CA THR A 4 26.10 -15.53 -0.07
C THR A 4 25.52 -14.60 -1.14
N TYR A 5 26.36 -13.72 -1.68
CA TYR A 5 25.99 -12.91 -2.84
C TYR A 5 25.52 -13.77 -4.03
N GLN A 6 26.13 -14.95 -4.23
CA GLN A 6 25.71 -15.87 -5.29
C GLN A 6 24.31 -16.46 -5.04
N ASP A 7 23.94 -16.70 -3.78
CA ASP A 7 22.58 -17.10 -3.43
C ASP A 7 21.57 -15.97 -3.74
N PHE A 8 21.95 -14.72 -3.47
CA PHE A 8 21.16 -13.55 -3.84
C PHE A 8 20.97 -13.43 -5.36
N ILE A 9 22.04 -13.59 -6.14
CA ILE A 9 21.98 -13.55 -7.61
C ILE A 9 21.11 -14.69 -8.16
N ALA A 10 21.26 -15.90 -7.62
CA ALA A 10 20.42 -17.03 -8.01
C ALA A 10 18.94 -16.78 -7.69
N PHE A 11 18.65 -16.17 -6.54
CA PHE A 11 17.29 -15.83 -6.12
C PHE A 11 16.66 -14.76 -7.02
N ALA A 12 17.36 -13.65 -7.25
CA ALA A 12 16.88 -12.58 -8.13
C ALA A 12 16.65 -13.06 -9.57
N ARG A 13 17.58 -13.87 -10.10
CA ARG A 13 17.44 -14.48 -11.42
C ARG A 13 16.22 -15.39 -11.52
N ALA A 14 16.04 -16.29 -10.55
CA ALA A 14 14.91 -17.22 -10.56
C ALA A 14 13.56 -16.47 -10.49
N PHE A 15 13.51 -15.34 -9.77
CA PHE A 15 12.30 -14.53 -9.68
C PHE A 15 11.96 -13.86 -11.03
N GLU A 16 12.94 -13.28 -11.72
CA GLU A 16 12.73 -12.69 -13.06
C GLU A 16 12.31 -13.74 -14.09
N GLU A 17 12.98 -14.90 -14.08
CA GLU A 17 12.66 -16.01 -14.99
C GLU A 17 11.24 -16.54 -14.77
N GLN A 18 10.80 -16.67 -13.51
CA GLN A 18 9.41 -17.04 -13.18
C GLN A 18 8.39 -16.02 -13.69
N ASN A 19 8.76 -14.73 -13.74
CA ASN A 19 7.89 -13.64 -14.18
C ASN A 19 8.03 -13.30 -15.68
N CYS A 20 8.75 -14.12 -16.44
CA CYS A 20 9.01 -13.94 -17.87
C CYS A 20 9.76 -12.64 -18.18
N PHE A 21 10.81 -12.34 -17.41
CA PHE A 21 11.77 -11.27 -17.64
C PHE A 21 13.20 -11.81 -17.64
N ASP A 22 14.09 -11.07 -18.31
CA ASP A 22 15.52 -11.39 -18.35
C ASP A 22 16.23 -10.77 -17.15
N PHE A 23 17.00 -11.57 -16.42
CA PHE A 23 17.83 -11.07 -15.32
C PHE A 23 19.10 -10.38 -15.85
N CYS A 24 19.38 -9.17 -15.34
CA CYS A 24 20.58 -8.40 -15.67
C CYS A 24 21.43 -8.11 -14.43
N GLU A 25 22.52 -8.88 -14.24
CA GLU A 25 23.41 -8.70 -13.06
C GLU A 25 24.03 -7.29 -12.97
N ASN A 26 24.21 -6.61 -14.09
CA ASN A 26 24.74 -5.24 -14.12
C ASN A 26 23.78 -4.20 -13.50
N GLU A 27 22.52 -4.57 -13.29
CA GLU A 27 21.50 -3.71 -12.67
C GLU A 27 21.45 -3.86 -11.14
N VAL A 28 22.26 -4.77 -10.57
CA VAL A 28 22.45 -4.85 -9.13
C VAL A 28 23.14 -3.58 -8.65
N ARG A 29 22.51 -2.88 -7.70
CA ARG A 29 23.02 -1.65 -7.08
C ARG A 29 23.53 -1.95 -5.67
N GLN A 30 24.55 -1.21 -5.25
CA GLN A 30 25.02 -1.19 -3.86
C GLN A 30 24.68 0.18 -3.27
N ALA A 31 24.00 0.24 -2.11
CA ALA A 31 23.56 1.52 -1.53
C ALA A 31 24.71 2.47 -1.22
N ASP A 32 25.84 1.94 -0.75
CA ASP A 32 27.10 2.67 -0.60
C ASP A 32 28.28 1.69 -0.49
N ARG A 33 29.52 2.11 -0.82
CA ARG A 33 30.69 1.20 -0.73
C ARG A 33 30.98 0.73 0.70
N GLU A 34 30.53 1.46 1.69
CA GLU A 34 30.69 1.13 3.12
C GLU A 34 29.51 0.29 3.66
N GLU A 35 28.37 0.32 2.97
CA GLU A 35 27.21 -0.49 3.29
C GLU A 35 27.25 -1.76 2.44
N TRP A 36 27.43 -2.89 3.12
CA TRP A 36 27.41 -4.23 2.51
C TRP A 36 25.99 -4.66 2.14
N LEU A 37 25.22 -3.76 1.53
CA LEU A 37 23.82 -3.88 1.16
C LEU A 37 23.67 -3.76 -0.36
N PHE A 38 23.18 -4.83 -0.95
CA PHE A 38 22.92 -4.97 -2.39
C PHE A 38 21.42 -4.98 -2.66
N PHE A 39 21.03 -4.38 -3.78
CA PHE A 39 19.64 -4.20 -4.19
C PHE A 39 19.49 -4.61 -5.65
N TYR A 40 18.39 -5.29 -5.95
CA TYR A 40 17.98 -5.58 -7.31
C TYR A 40 16.48 -5.30 -7.47
N ASP A 41 16.14 -4.48 -8.44
CA ASP A 41 14.76 -4.07 -8.72
C ASP A 41 14.15 -5.05 -9.74
N ALA A 42 13.55 -6.13 -9.26
CA ALA A 42 12.92 -7.13 -10.11
C ALA A 42 11.51 -6.72 -10.56
N THR A 43 10.98 -7.38 -11.58
CA THR A 43 9.61 -7.15 -12.06
C THR A 43 8.71 -8.36 -11.80
N PHE A 44 7.66 -8.16 -11.00
CA PHE A 44 6.56 -9.12 -10.91
C PHE A 44 5.55 -8.88 -12.02
N ARG A 45 4.93 -9.94 -12.56
CA ARG A 45 3.83 -9.87 -13.51
C ARG A 45 2.71 -10.80 -13.11
N ASP A 46 1.51 -10.26 -12.93
CA ASP A 46 0.32 -11.07 -12.64
C ASP A 46 -0.28 -11.74 -13.89
N GLU A 47 -1.30 -12.58 -13.66
CA GLU A 47 -2.04 -13.28 -14.73
C GLU A 47 -2.75 -12.33 -15.71
N SER A 48 -3.02 -11.09 -15.29
CA SER A 48 -3.64 -10.04 -16.11
C SER A 48 -2.59 -9.16 -16.81
N ASN A 49 -1.30 -9.53 -16.74
CA ASN A 49 -0.16 -8.82 -17.32
C ASN A 49 0.11 -7.42 -16.70
N TYR A 50 -0.42 -7.14 -15.51
CA TYR A 50 0.03 -5.99 -14.73
C TYR A 50 1.36 -6.27 -14.07
N LYS A 51 2.11 -5.19 -13.81
CA LYS A 51 3.48 -5.29 -13.32
C LYS A 51 3.67 -4.44 -12.08
N THR A 52 4.49 -4.94 -11.16
CA THR A 52 5.00 -4.17 -10.03
C THR A 52 6.48 -4.42 -9.85
N ASN A 53 7.13 -3.47 -9.19
CA ASN A 53 8.51 -3.63 -8.78
C ASN A 53 8.58 -4.43 -7.46
N VAL A 54 9.57 -5.31 -7.40
CA VAL A 54 9.94 -6.07 -6.21
C VAL A 54 11.42 -5.79 -5.94
N CYS A 55 11.72 -5.04 -4.88
CA CYS A 55 13.09 -4.69 -4.52
C CYS A 55 13.68 -5.81 -3.66
N ILE A 56 14.51 -6.67 -4.26
CA ILE A 56 15.20 -7.76 -3.57
C ILE A 56 16.50 -7.21 -2.98
N GLN A 57 16.76 -7.52 -1.71
CA GLN A 57 17.86 -6.97 -0.94
C GLN A 57 18.75 -8.07 -0.37
N PHE A 58 20.05 -7.84 -0.32
CA PHE A 58 21.00 -8.74 0.32
C PHE A 58 21.96 -7.95 1.22
N ASN A 59 22.05 -8.36 2.48
CA ASN A 59 23.01 -7.84 3.44
C ASN A 59 24.16 -8.84 3.61
N GLU A 60 25.36 -8.50 3.13
CA GLU A 60 26.51 -9.41 3.17
C GLU A 60 27.08 -9.60 4.59
N LEU A 61 26.91 -8.61 5.49
CA LEU A 61 27.32 -8.72 6.89
C LEU A 61 26.47 -9.75 7.66
N SER A 62 25.14 -9.63 7.57
CA SER A 62 24.22 -10.55 8.22
C SER A 62 24.07 -11.86 7.44
N GLY A 63 24.27 -11.83 6.12
CA GLY A 63 24.02 -12.94 5.19
C GLY A 63 22.54 -13.19 5.02
N GLU A 64 21.72 -12.13 4.97
CA GLU A 64 20.27 -12.21 4.88
C GLU A 64 19.79 -11.66 3.53
N ILE A 65 18.81 -12.36 2.95
CA ILE A 65 18.08 -11.93 1.76
C ILE A 65 16.68 -11.52 2.21
N GLY A 66 16.25 -10.34 1.79
CA GLY A 66 14.90 -9.81 2.01
C GLY A 66 14.33 -9.20 0.73
N TRP A 67 13.10 -8.72 0.80
CA TRP A 67 12.48 -8.01 -0.30
C TRP A 67 11.46 -6.99 0.20
N ASP A 68 11.22 -5.97 -0.62
CA ASP A 68 10.16 -4.99 -0.43
C ASP A 68 9.26 -4.96 -1.67
N ILE A 69 7.96 -4.92 -1.45
CA ILE A 69 6.94 -4.94 -2.49
C ILE A 69 5.91 -3.87 -2.12
N GLY A 70 5.54 -3.05 -3.10
CA GLY A 70 4.41 -2.13 -2.94
C GLY A 70 3.18 -2.89 -2.44
N GLY A 71 2.40 -2.28 -1.54
CA GLY A 71 1.26 -2.95 -0.90
C GLY A 71 0.27 -3.57 -1.88
N GLY A 72 -0.50 -4.54 -1.38
CA GLY A 72 -1.59 -5.29 -2.03
C GLY A 72 -1.31 -5.95 -3.38
N TRP A 73 -0.02 -6.18 -3.63
CA TRP A 73 0.46 -7.24 -4.52
C TRP A 73 0.64 -8.54 -3.73
N ASP A 74 -0.45 -9.02 -3.11
CA ASP A 74 -0.43 -10.22 -2.26
C ASP A 74 0.03 -11.47 -3.05
N ASP A 75 -0.22 -11.50 -4.36
CA ASP A 75 0.26 -12.53 -5.26
C ASP A 75 1.78 -12.49 -5.39
N ALA A 76 2.36 -11.31 -5.59
CA ALA A 76 3.81 -11.11 -5.64
C ALA A 76 4.48 -11.53 -4.32
N ILE A 77 3.89 -11.17 -3.18
CA ILE A 77 4.36 -11.57 -1.84
C ILE A 77 4.36 -13.10 -1.70
N ARG A 78 3.24 -13.75 -2.05
CA ARG A 78 3.14 -15.21 -1.95
C ARG A 78 4.11 -15.92 -2.88
N GLU A 79 4.27 -15.45 -4.11
CA GLU A 79 5.13 -16.08 -5.09
C GLU A 79 6.61 -15.96 -4.72
N ILE A 80 7.07 -14.79 -4.28
CA ILE A 80 8.47 -14.62 -3.86
C ILE A 80 8.77 -15.46 -2.60
N GLU A 81 7.81 -15.59 -1.67
CA GLU A 81 7.93 -16.46 -0.49
C GLU A 81 8.01 -17.94 -0.86
N ILE A 82 7.18 -18.39 -1.80
CA ILE A 82 7.21 -19.77 -2.31
C ILE A 82 8.54 -20.04 -2.99
N LEU A 83 9.02 -19.13 -3.84
CA LEU A 83 10.30 -19.26 -4.51
C LEU A 83 11.45 -19.32 -3.50
N TYR A 84 11.44 -18.46 -2.50
CA TYR A 84 12.44 -18.47 -1.43
C TYR A 84 12.45 -19.80 -0.67
N GLN A 85 11.26 -20.32 -0.34
CA GLN A 85 11.11 -21.64 0.28
C GLN A 85 11.63 -22.77 -0.61
N GLN A 86 11.39 -22.71 -1.91
CA GLN A 86 11.84 -23.73 -2.86
C GLN A 86 13.36 -23.75 -2.99
N LEU A 87 14.00 -22.58 -3.06
CA LEU A 87 15.45 -22.48 -3.24
C LEU A 87 16.23 -22.75 -1.95
N PHE A 88 15.69 -22.36 -0.79
CA PHE A 88 16.44 -22.39 0.47
C PHE A 88 15.86 -23.30 1.55
N GLY A 89 14.70 -23.93 1.30
CA GLY A 89 14.05 -24.85 2.25
C GLY A 89 13.58 -24.19 3.55
N LYS A 90 13.45 -22.86 3.57
CA LYS A 90 13.10 -22.08 4.77
C LYS A 90 11.82 -21.31 4.57
N ARG A 91 10.88 -21.45 5.51
CA ARG A 91 9.81 -20.47 5.70
C ARG A 91 10.39 -19.24 6.36
N LEU A 92 10.35 -18.10 5.67
CA LEU A 92 10.47 -16.82 6.34
C LEU A 92 9.23 -16.64 7.22
N GLY A 93 9.45 -16.44 8.51
CA GLY A 93 8.41 -15.88 9.37
C GLY A 93 8.35 -14.40 9.06
N TYR A 94 7.55 -14.00 8.08
CA TYR A 94 7.31 -12.59 7.82
C TYR A 94 6.64 -11.99 9.06
N GLN A 95 7.32 -11.06 9.72
CA GLN A 95 6.61 -9.99 10.41
C GLN A 95 6.21 -9.02 9.29
N LEU A 96 4.94 -9.08 8.88
CA LEU A 96 4.30 -7.92 8.27
C LEU A 96 4.70 -6.72 9.14
N VAL A 97 5.46 -5.78 8.58
CA VAL A 97 5.46 -4.43 9.13
C VAL A 97 3.99 -4.05 9.10
N GLU A 98 3.35 -3.98 10.27
CA GLU A 98 1.96 -3.56 10.39
C GLU A 98 1.86 -2.20 9.69
N ARG A 99 1.34 -2.24 8.46
CA ARG A 99 0.90 -1.04 7.78
C ARG A 99 -0.23 -0.51 8.65
N GLY A 100 -0.14 0.76 9.04
CA GLY A 100 -1.30 1.41 9.64
C GLY A 100 -2.50 1.24 8.71
N GLU A 101 -3.68 0.96 9.26
CA GLU A 101 -4.91 0.60 8.54
C GLU A 101 -5.25 1.55 7.37
N ASP A 102 -4.78 2.80 7.45
CA ASP A 102 -4.91 3.80 6.38
C ASP A 102 -4.13 3.47 5.10
N ALA A 103 -2.97 2.83 5.16
CA ALA A 103 -2.16 2.49 3.98
C ALA A 103 -2.81 1.38 3.15
N ASP A 104 -3.41 0.39 3.81
CA ASP A 104 -4.14 -0.69 3.14
C ASP A 104 -5.45 -0.17 2.54
N ARG A 105 -6.11 0.79 3.20
CA ARG A 105 -7.30 1.44 2.64
C ARG A 105 -6.97 2.26 1.39
N VAL A 106 -5.93 3.09 1.43
CA VAL A 106 -5.48 3.86 0.24
C VAL A 106 -5.15 2.93 -0.92
N TYR A 107 -4.51 1.79 -0.63
CA TYR A 107 -4.22 0.81 -1.65
C TYR A 107 -5.48 0.18 -2.26
N SER A 108 -6.48 -0.17 -1.46
CA SER A 108 -7.74 -0.74 -1.96
C SER A 108 -8.46 0.20 -2.94
N VAL A 109 -8.40 1.51 -2.68
CA VAL A 109 -8.94 2.56 -3.56
C VAL A 109 -8.15 2.61 -4.87
N LEU A 110 -6.82 2.62 -4.79
CA LEU A 110 -5.96 2.64 -5.98
C LEU A 110 -6.22 1.43 -6.88
N LYS A 111 -6.30 0.23 -6.30
CA LYS A 111 -6.63 -1.01 -7.02
C LYS A 111 -7.98 -0.90 -7.74
N THR A 112 -9.00 -0.42 -7.05
CA THR A 112 -10.35 -0.24 -7.63
C THR A 112 -10.34 0.75 -8.80
N ILE A 113 -9.57 1.84 -8.70
CA ILE A 113 -9.39 2.81 -9.79
C ILE A 113 -8.70 2.15 -10.98
N MET A 114 -7.60 1.43 -10.76
CA MET A 114 -6.84 0.79 -11.82
C MET A 114 -7.69 -0.24 -12.59
N GLU A 115 -8.45 -1.08 -11.87
CA GLU A 115 -9.39 -2.02 -12.48
C GLU A 115 -10.50 -1.31 -13.27
N GLY A 116 -11.01 -0.18 -12.76
CA GLY A 116 -11.99 0.64 -13.44
C GLY A 116 -11.45 1.24 -14.74
N ILE A 117 -10.25 1.85 -14.70
CA ILE A 117 -9.57 2.41 -15.88
C ILE A 117 -9.40 1.33 -16.94
N HIS A 118 -8.96 0.14 -16.55
CA HIS A 118 -8.79 -0.97 -17.49
C HIS A 118 -10.09 -1.39 -18.18
N LYS A 119 -11.19 -1.48 -17.42
CA LYS A 119 -12.52 -1.75 -18.01
C LYS A 119 -12.92 -0.63 -18.98
N ALA A 120 -12.54 0.61 -18.69
CA ALA A 120 -12.86 1.74 -19.55
C ALA A 120 -12.04 1.77 -20.85
N GLU A 121 -10.74 1.51 -20.77
CA GLU A 121 -9.84 1.43 -21.93
C GLU A 121 -10.24 0.30 -22.89
N ASN A 122 -10.74 -0.81 -22.35
CA ASN A 122 -11.28 -1.92 -23.14
C ASN A 122 -12.74 -1.71 -23.60
N GLY A 123 -13.34 -0.54 -23.34
CA GLY A 123 -14.71 -0.21 -23.75
C GLY A 123 -15.81 -0.98 -23.02
N LEU A 124 -15.49 -1.68 -21.92
CA LEU A 124 -16.46 -2.42 -21.10
C LEU A 124 -17.33 -1.48 -20.26
N ILE A 125 -16.78 -0.34 -19.84
CA ILE A 125 -17.50 0.73 -19.17
C ILE A 125 -17.11 2.08 -19.78
N PRO A 126 -17.94 3.13 -19.70
CA PRO A 126 -17.48 4.47 -20.02
C PRO A 126 -16.47 4.95 -18.96
N PHE A 127 -15.47 5.75 -19.35
CA PHE A 127 -14.49 6.32 -18.42
C PHE A 127 -15.13 7.08 -17.25
N ALA A 128 -16.27 7.72 -17.47
CA ALA A 128 -17.03 8.39 -16.41
C ALA A 128 -17.51 7.43 -15.30
N ALA A 129 -17.61 6.13 -15.58
CA ALA A 129 -18.04 5.11 -14.62
C ALA A 129 -16.90 4.49 -13.80
N VAL A 130 -15.63 4.83 -14.09
CA VAL A 130 -14.45 4.34 -13.34
C VAL A 130 -14.58 4.60 -11.84
N PHE A 131 -15.10 5.78 -11.49
CA PHE A 131 -15.22 6.23 -10.10
C PHE A 131 -16.50 5.78 -9.41
N ASN A 132 -17.45 5.15 -10.14
CA ASN A 132 -18.74 4.76 -9.57
C ASN A 132 -18.61 3.66 -8.50
N GLY A 133 -17.51 2.89 -8.53
CA GLY A 133 -17.21 1.88 -7.52
C GLY A 133 -16.59 2.44 -6.24
N LEU A 134 -16.19 3.71 -6.21
CA LEU A 134 -15.54 4.33 -5.06
C LEU A 134 -16.57 5.02 -4.19
N ARG A 135 -16.61 4.67 -2.90
CA ARG A 135 -17.31 5.48 -1.92
C ARG A 135 -16.33 6.55 -1.43
N ILE A 136 -16.83 7.76 -1.24
CA ILE A 136 -16.02 8.86 -0.68
C ILE A 136 -15.34 8.49 0.65
N ARG A 137 -15.94 7.58 1.43
CA ARG A 137 -15.38 7.04 2.67
C ARG A 137 -14.14 6.17 2.46
N ASP A 138 -14.03 5.50 1.33
CA ASP A 138 -12.86 4.67 1.02
C ASP A 138 -11.62 5.56 0.86
N CYS A 139 -11.80 6.84 0.47
CA CYS A 139 -10.75 7.83 0.27
C CYS A 139 -10.37 8.68 1.50
N LEU A 140 -10.93 8.41 2.69
CA LEU A 140 -10.76 9.28 3.87
C LEU A 140 -10.23 8.51 5.08
N PRO A 141 -9.30 9.08 5.89
CA PRO A 141 -8.74 8.48 7.10
C PRO A 141 -9.76 7.80 8.00
N GLU A 142 -9.35 6.76 8.71
CA GLU A 142 -10.25 6.05 9.62
C GLU A 142 -10.76 7.04 10.69
N HIS A 143 -12.07 7.04 10.92
CA HIS A 143 -12.77 8.02 11.76
C HIS A 143 -12.93 9.45 11.18
N THR A 144 -12.66 9.67 9.88
CA THR A 144 -13.03 10.94 9.23
C THR A 144 -14.54 11.12 9.23
N VAL A 145 -15.00 12.08 10.01
CA VAL A 145 -16.41 12.47 10.08
C VAL A 145 -16.74 13.34 8.87
N LEU A 146 -17.53 12.77 7.96
CA LEU A 146 -18.13 13.52 6.86
C LEU A 146 -19.40 14.22 7.33
N GLY A 147 -19.30 15.53 7.59
CA GLY A 147 -20.43 16.35 8.05
C GLY A 147 -21.65 16.35 7.12
N SER A 148 -21.48 16.01 5.83
CA SER A 148 -22.57 15.88 4.86
C SER A 148 -23.32 14.55 4.88
N THR A 149 -22.86 13.56 5.67
CA THR A 149 -23.46 12.21 5.73
C THR A 149 -24.29 11.95 6.97
N TRP A 150 -24.44 12.93 7.86
CA TRP A 150 -25.20 12.78 9.08
C TRP A 150 -26.63 13.28 8.87
N HIS A 151 -27.62 12.40 9.07
CA HIS A 151 -29.00 12.86 9.14
C HIS A 151 -29.23 13.53 10.51
N ILE A 152 -29.89 14.68 10.53
CA ILE A 152 -30.04 15.49 11.77
C ILE A 152 -30.71 14.72 12.93
N SER A 153 -31.49 13.68 12.62
CA SER A 153 -32.08 12.78 13.61
C SER A 153 -31.05 11.89 14.31
N GLU A 154 -30.07 11.35 13.59
CA GLU A 154 -29.02 10.49 14.15
C GLU A 154 -28.09 11.27 15.08
N ILE A 155 -27.93 12.55 14.79
CA ILE A 155 -27.21 13.48 15.66
C ILE A 155 -28.04 13.73 16.92
N ARG A 156 -29.33 14.09 16.79
CA ARG A 156 -30.21 14.42 17.92
C ARG A 156 -30.29 13.31 18.97
N ASP A 157 -30.25 12.04 18.57
CA ASP A 157 -30.27 10.89 19.50
C ASP A 157 -29.03 10.82 20.41
N LYS A 158 -27.95 11.51 20.04
CA LYS A 158 -26.69 11.57 20.83
C LYS A 158 -26.60 12.78 21.75
N PHE A 159 -27.57 13.70 21.70
CA PHE A 159 -27.60 14.88 22.57
C PHE A 159 -28.69 14.74 23.64
N PRO A 160 -28.48 15.29 24.86
CA PRO A 160 -29.48 15.23 25.92
C PRO A 160 -30.83 15.82 25.47
N THR A 161 -31.94 15.20 25.88
CA THR A 161 -33.28 15.75 25.69
C THR A 161 -33.37 17.14 26.30
N GLY A 162 -33.56 18.16 25.45
CA GLY A 162 -33.63 19.57 25.85
C GLY A 162 -32.64 20.49 25.14
N THR A 163 -31.65 19.95 24.42
CA THR A 163 -30.73 20.75 23.58
C THR A 163 -31.50 21.46 22.46
N THR A 164 -31.37 22.79 22.40
CA THR A 164 -32.00 23.58 21.35
C THR A 164 -31.27 23.42 20.02
N ASP A 165 -31.96 23.65 18.90
CA ASP A 165 -31.34 23.58 17.57
C ASP A 165 -30.14 24.52 17.38
N LYS A 166 -30.15 25.65 18.10
CA LYS A 166 -29.05 26.63 18.07
C LYS A 166 -27.81 26.12 18.79
N GLU A 167 -27.98 25.45 19.93
CA GLU A 167 -26.89 24.80 20.67
C GLU A 167 -26.34 23.62 19.88
N LEU A 168 -27.22 22.81 19.30
CA LEU A 168 -26.85 21.69 18.43
C LEU A 168 -26.02 22.15 17.22
N PHE A 169 -26.46 23.19 16.53
CA PHE A 169 -25.75 23.75 15.38
C PHE A 169 -24.38 24.33 15.78
N SER A 170 -24.29 25.00 16.94
CA SER A 170 -23.02 25.55 17.45
C SER A 170 -22.01 24.45 17.75
N GLU A 171 -22.44 23.36 18.41
CA GLU A 171 -21.58 22.22 18.72
C GLU A 171 -21.14 21.46 17.47
N LEU A 172 -22.05 21.21 16.52
CA LEU A 172 -21.70 20.59 15.24
C LEU A 172 -20.68 21.40 14.46
N ARG A 173 -20.80 22.74 14.48
CA ARG A 173 -19.84 23.64 13.83
C ARG A 173 -18.46 23.59 14.51
N ASN A 174 -18.43 23.50 15.83
CA ASN A 174 -17.20 23.36 16.62
C ASN A 174 -16.51 22.01 16.34
N ILE A 175 -17.28 20.92 16.33
CA ILE A 175 -16.80 19.58 15.98
C ILE A 175 -16.24 19.57 14.55
N ASN A 176 -16.97 20.12 13.59
CA ASN A 176 -16.51 20.21 12.20
C ASN A 176 -15.22 21.05 12.07
N GLY A 177 -15.12 22.17 12.81
CA GLY A 177 -13.90 22.97 12.87
C GLY A 177 -12.70 22.17 13.38
N ARG A 178 -12.86 21.50 14.53
CA ARG A 178 -11.79 20.68 15.13
C ARG A 178 -11.38 19.50 14.26
N LEU A 179 -12.33 18.86 13.57
CA LEU A 179 -12.05 17.77 12.63
C LEU A 179 -11.31 18.28 11.38
N THR A 180 -11.69 19.46 10.88
CA THR A 180 -11.01 20.10 9.75
C THR A 180 -9.57 20.46 10.15
N ASP A 181 -9.39 21.05 11.33
CA ASP A 181 -8.06 21.40 11.86
C ASP A 181 -7.19 20.15 12.07
N ALA A 182 -7.77 19.07 12.62
CA ALA A 182 -7.08 17.79 12.77
C ALA A 182 -6.70 17.16 11.42
N ALA A 183 -7.62 17.15 10.45
CA ALA A 183 -7.35 16.65 9.10
C ALA A 183 -6.27 17.45 8.38
N ILE A 184 -6.25 18.78 8.53
CA ILE A 184 -5.19 19.65 8.00
C ILE A 184 -3.86 19.36 8.69
N SER A 185 -3.85 19.22 10.02
CA SER A 185 -2.63 18.94 10.78
C SER A 185 -2.05 17.56 10.43
N SER A 186 -2.88 16.52 10.38
CA SER A 186 -2.47 15.17 10.00
C SER A 186 -2.03 15.09 8.53
N GLY A 187 -2.76 15.75 7.63
CA GLY A 187 -2.35 15.83 6.22
C GLY A 187 -1.00 16.53 6.05
N ARG A 188 -0.74 17.58 6.85
CA ARG A 188 0.52 18.31 6.84
C ARG A 188 1.69 17.49 7.41
N GLU A 189 1.47 16.73 8.48
CA GLU A 189 2.48 15.79 9.00
C GLU A 189 2.85 14.70 7.99
N VAL A 190 1.88 14.19 7.23
CA VAL A 190 2.14 13.20 6.18
C VAL A 190 2.94 13.81 5.04
N ILE A 191 2.64 15.04 4.64
CA ILE A 191 3.40 15.77 3.60
C ILE A 191 4.83 16.08 4.08
N GLU A 192 5.00 16.54 5.33
CA GLU A 192 6.31 16.86 5.90
C GLU A 192 7.17 15.61 6.16
N LYS A 193 6.57 14.44 6.37
CA LYS A 193 7.28 13.15 6.43
C LYS A 193 7.63 12.57 5.06
N ALA A 194 6.96 13.03 4.00
CA ALA A 194 7.17 12.59 2.62
C ALA A 194 8.13 13.50 1.83
N LEU A 195 8.58 14.61 2.42
CA LEU A 195 9.60 15.54 1.90
C LEU A 195 10.92 15.37 2.64
#